data_AF-A0A2K3LIC6-F1
#
_entry.id   AF-A0A2K3LIC6-F1
#
_cell.length_a   1.000
_cell.length_b   1.000
_cell.length_c   1.000
_cell.angle_alpha   90.00
_cell.angle_beta   90.00
_cell.angle_gamma   90.00
#
_symmetry.space_group_name_H-M   'P 1'
#
loop_
_entity.id
_entity.type
_entity.pdbx_description
1 polymer ?
#
loop_
_entity_poly.entity_id
_entity_poly.type
_entity_poly.pdbx_seq_one_letter_code
_entity_poly.pdbx_strand_id
1 'polypeptide(L)'
;DDDMVAHVSDFGIARLVSAIGGTSHKNTSTIGVKGTVGYAPPEYGMGSEVSTYGDMYSFGILMLEMLTGRRPVDEAFKDGQNLHNFVEISFPGNLMKILDPHLVSRDAQVAMQDGNGVNLIPTVEECLVSLFRIGLICSMESPKERMNIADVTRELSIIKKAFLSAEYNGNVFLLD
;
A
#
# COMPACT_ATOMS: atom_id res chain seq x y z
N ASP A 1 -0.41 -17.30 13.41
CA ASP A 1 -0.09 -17.41 14.84
C ASP A 1 -1.18 -16.66 15.59
N ASP A 2 -1.23 -16.75 16.92
CA ASP A 2 -2.22 -16.00 17.69
C ASP A 2 -1.90 -14.50 17.75
N ASP A 3 -0.67 -14.12 17.36
CA ASP A 3 -0.14 -12.75 17.41
C ASP A 3 -0.36 -11.94 16.10
N MET A 4 -1.00 -12.54 15.08
CA MET A 4 -1.27 -11.93 13.76
C MET A 4 -0.01 -11.32 13.10
N VAL A 5 1.14 -11.97 13.24
CA VAL A 5 2.41 -11.46 12.70
C VAL A 5 2.52 -11.79 11.20
N ALA A 6 2.69 -10.75 10.38
CA ALA A 6 2.88 -10.91 8.95
C ALA A 6 4.26 -11.49 8.62
N HIS A 7 4.28 -12.53 7.78
CA HIS A 7 5.49 -13.18 7.31
C HIS A 7 5.52 -13.19 5.78
N VAL A 8 6.62 -12.73 5.19
CA VAL A 8 6.83 -12.78 3.73
C VAL A 8 7.25 -14.19 3.33
N SER A 9 6.60 -14.75 2.31
CA SER A 9 6.88 -16.09 1.77
C SER A 9 6.94 -16.07 0.24
N ASP A 10 7.13 -17.23 -0.38
CA ASP A 10 7.26 -17.40 -1.84
C ASP A 10 8.40 -16.59 -2.49
N PHE A 11 9.63 -17.01 -2.21
CA PHE A 11 10.83 -16.42 -2.81
C PHE A 11 11.17 -17.02 -4.19
N GLY A 12 10.21 -17.68 -4.88
CA GLY A 12 10.45 -18.38 -6.15
C GLY A 12 10.97 -17.51 -7.29
N ILE A 13 10.79 -16.19 -7.18
CA ILE A 13 11.27 -15.17 -8.13
C ILE A 13 12.31 -14.20 -7.53
N ALA A 14 12.74 -14.42 -6.29
CA ALA A 14 13.69 -13.53 -5.61
C ALA A 14 15.08 -13.59 -6.28
N ARG A 15 15.78 -12.45 -6.32
CA ARG A 15 17.14 -12.37 -6.86
C ARG A 15 18.07 -11.64 -5.90
N LEU A 16 19.30 -12.16 -5.77
CA LEU A 16 20.37 -11.47 -5.05
C LEU A 16 20.93 -10.35 -5.93
N VAL A 17 20.85 -9.11 -5.45
CA VAL A 17 21.42 -7.93 -6.11
C VAL A 17 22.74 -7.59 -5.41
N SER A 18 23.85 -7.62 -6.14
CA SER A 18 25.16 -7.22 -5.58
C SER A 18 25.24 -5.70 -5.40
N ALA A 19 25.64 -5.25 -4.22
CA ALA A 19 25.81 -3.83 -3.90
C ALA A 19 27.06 -3.20 -4.57
N ILE A 20 27.97 -4.03 -5.08
CA ILE A 20 29.20 -3.58 -5.74
C ILE A 20 28.89 -3.49 -7.23
N GLY A 21 28.81 -2.26 -7.73
CA GLY A 21 28.61 -1.95 -9.15
C GLY A 21 29.65 -2.63 -10.02
N GLY A 22 29.30 -3.79 -10.56
CA GLY A 22 30.21 -4.62 -11.33
C GLY A 22 29.47 -5.85 -11.82
N THR A 23 28.91 -5.72 -13.02
CA THR A 23 28.26 -6.80 -13.79
C THR A 23 27.06 -7.45 -13.09
N SER A 24 25.87 -6.84 -13.24
CA SER A 24 24.65 -7.62 -13.25
C SER A 24 24.77 -8.61 -14.41
N HIS A 25 24.95 -9.89 -14.10
CA HIS A 25 24.93 -10.93 -15.12
C HIS A 25 23.60 -10.83 -15.85
N LYS A 26 23.67 -10.56 -17.15
CA LYS A 26 22.61 -10.70 -18.15
C LYS A 26 22.14 -12.16 -18.20
N ASN A 27 21.56 -12.66 -17.12
CA ASN A 27 20.87 -13.93 -17.11
C ASN A 27 19.40 -13.62 -17.38
N THR A 28 19.15 -13.20 -18.62
CA THR A 28 17.81 -13.11 -19.21
C THR A 28 17.33 -14.53 -19.47
N SER A 29 16.73 -15.16 -18.47
CA SER A 29 15.95 -16.38 -18.67
C SER A 29 14.51 -16.19 -18.22
N THR A 30 13.90 -15.07 -18.61
CA THR A 30 12.45 -15.00 -18.86
C THR A 30 12.20 -13.86 -19.86
N ILE A 31 11.84 -14.23 -21.10
CA ILE A 31 11.21 -13.34 -22.10
C ILE A 31 9.73 -13.17 -21.70
N GLY A 32 9.47 -12.93 -20.42
CA GLY A 32 8.15 -12.94 -19.82
C GLY A 32 8.03 -11.82 -18.81
N VAL A 33 6.81 -11.31 -18.65
CA VAL A 33 6.45 -10.30 -17.65
C VAL A 33 7.00 -10.74 -16.28
N LYS A 34 7.84 -9.92 -15.66
CA LYS A 34 8.39 -10.19 -14.33
C LYS A 34 7.40 -9.67 -13.28
N GLY A 35 7.00 -10.54 -12.36
CA GLY A 35 6.09 -10.21 -11.26
C GLY A 35 4.62 -10.52 -11.56
N THR A 36 3.77 -10.22 -10.59
CA THR A 36 2.33 -10.46 -10.64
C THR A 36 1.61 -9.26 -11.24
N VAL A 37 0.69 -9.48 -12.17
CA VAL A 37 -0.12 -8.41 -12.79
C VAL A 37 -0.84 -7.60 -11.71
N GLY A 38 -0.80 -6.27 -11.83
CA GLY A 38 -1.34 -5.33 -10.84
C GLY A 38 -0.35 -4.92 -9.76
N TYR A 39 0.63 -5.78 -9.40
CA TYR A 39 1.68 -5.47 -8.43
C TYR A 39 3.03 -5.19 -9.07
N ALA A 40 3.27 -5.72 -10.27
CA ALA A 40 4.51 -5.50 -11.00
C ALA A 40 4.65 -4.03 -11.41
N PRO A 41 5.81 -3.40 -11.13
CA PRO A 41 6.05 -2.02 -11.54
C PRO A 41 6.13 -1.91 -13.07
N PRO A 42 5.71 -0.76 -13.65
CA PRO A 42 5.55 -0.62 -15.09
C PRO A 42 6.87 -0.82 -15.87
N GLU A 43 8.01 -0.44 -15.29
CA GLU A 43 9.32 -0.60 -15.93
C GLU A 43 9.73 -2.08 -16.12
N TYR A 44 9.16 -3.03 -15.36
CA TYR A 44 9.42 -4.46 -15.57
C TYR A 44 8.81 -4.96 -16.89
N GLY A 45 7.70 -4.37 -17.33
CA GLY A 45 7.15 -4.62 -18.67
C GLY A 45 8.02 -4.07 -19.80
N MET A 46 8.89 -3.10 -19.50
CA MET A 46 9.84 -2.48 -20.44
C MET A 46 11.21 -3.17 -20.43
N GLY A 47 11.34 -4.29 -19.71
CA GLY A 47 12.57 -5.09 -19.66
C GLY A 47 13.57 -4.69 -18.59
N SER A 48 13.19 -3.81 -17.65
CA SER A 48 14.06 -3.46 -16.51
C SER A 48 14.42 -4.69 -15.66
N GLU A 49 15.54 -4.58 -14.96
CA GLU A 49 15.96 -5.59 -14.00
C GLU A 49 15.18 -5.48 -12.71
N VAL A 50 15.06 -6.61 -12.00
CA VAL A 50 14.45 -6.58 -10.66
C VAL A 50 15.31 -5.76 -9.72
N SER A 51 14.68 -4.97 -8.87
CA SER A 51 15.35 -4.07 -7.95
C SER A 51 14.53 -3.88 -6.67
N THR A 52 15.18 -3.39 -5.62
CA THR A 52 14.51 -3.02 -4.37
C THR A 52 13.44 -1.94 -4.59
N TYR A 53 13.60 -1.05 -5.57
CA TYR A 53 12.56 -0.06 -5.92
C TYR A 53 11.33 -0.71 -6.55
N GLY A 54 11.46 -1.84 -7.24
CA GLY A 54 10.32 -2.61 -7.72
C GLY A 54 9.60 -3.34 -6.60
N ASP A 55 10.34 -3.80 -5.57
CA ASP A 55 9.74 -4.33 -4.34
C ASP A 55 8.93 -3.24 -3.62
N MET A 56 9.45 -2.00 -3.57
CA MET A 56 8.73 -0.86 -2.98
C MET A 56 7.44 -0.53 -3.74
N TYR A 57 7.43 -0.61 -5.07
CA TYR A 57 6.20 -0.43 -5.85
C TYR A 57 5.14 -1.47 -5.47
N SER A 58 5.55 -2.74 -5.45
CA SER A 58 4.66 -3.86 -5.10
C SER A 58 4.11 -3.71 -3.68
N PHE A 59 4.95 -3.27 -2.74
CA PHE A 59 4.55 -2.93 -1.37
C PHE A 59 3.53 -1.78 -1.32
N GLY A 60 3.73 -0.73 -2.12
CA GLY A 60 2.80 0.39 -2.21
C GLY A 60 1.41 -0.07 -2.67
N ILE A 61 1.35 -0.88 -3.72
CA ILE A 61 0.09 -1.46 -4.20
C ILE A 61 -0.57 -2.34 -3.13
N LEU A 62 0.19 -3.21 -2.47
CA LEU A 62 -0.33 -4.06 -1.38
C LEU A 62 -0.92 -3.22 -0.23
N MET A 63 -0.24 -2.13 0.15
CA MET A 63 -0.75 -1.21 1.17
C MET A 63 -2.08 -0.56 0.75
N LEU A 64 -2.18 -0.10 -0.49
CA LEU A 64 -3.42 0.47 -1.02
C LEU A 64 -4.54 -0.57 -1.10
N GLU A 65 -4.22 -1.82 -1.47
CA GLU A 65 -5.20 -2.92 -1.48
C GLU A 65 -5.74 -3.17 -0.07
N MET A 66 -4.87 -3.26 0.94
CA MET A 66 -5.28 -3.47 2.33
C MET A 66 -6.17 -2.33 2.85
N LEU A 67 -5.85 -1.07 2.52
CA LEU A 67 -6.61 0.09 2.99
C LEU A 67 -7.96 0.24 2.29
N THR A 68 -8.07 -0.21 1.03
CA THR A 68 -9.29 -0.02 0.22
C THR A 68 -10.16 -1.27 0.12
N GLY A 69 -9.61 -2.44 0.47
CA GLY A 69 -10.26 -3.73 0.25
C GLY A 69 -10.41 -4.09 -1.24
N ARG A 70 -9.76 -3.35 -2.14
CA ARG A 70 -9.88 -3.50 -3.59
C ARG A 70 -8.68 -4.20 -4.19
N ARG A 71 -8.95 -5.20 -5.03
CA ARG A 71 -7.91 -5.94 -5.74
C ARG A 71 -7.25 -5.06 -6.80
N PRO A 72 -5.92 -5.08 -6.99
CA PRO A 72 -5.23 -4.28 -8.00
C PRO A 72 -5.65 -4.55 -9.46
N VAL A 73 -6.27 -5.71 -9.70
CA VAL A 73 -6.80 -6.15 -11.01
C VAL A 73 -8.33 -6.25 -11.03
N ASP A 74 -9.01 -5.43 -10.22
CA ASP A 74 -10.47 -5.33 -10.24
C ASP A 74 -10.97 -4.94 -11.65
N GLU A 75 -12.10 -5.53 -12.07
CA GLU A 75 -12.78 -5.22 -13.33
C GLU A 75 -13.16 -3.74 -13.46
N ALA A 76 -13.24 -3.01 -12.35
CA ALA A 76 -13.44 -1.57 -12.35
C ALA A 76 -12.26 -0.79 -12.96
N PHE A 77 -11.05 -1.37 -12.99
CA PHE A 77 -9.84 -0.72 -13.50
C PHE A 77 -9.65 -1.01 -15.00
N LYS A 78 -10.43 -0.31 -15.82
CA LYS A 78 -10.33 -0.33 -17.29
C LYS A 78 -9.58 0.90 -17.81
N ASP A 79 -9.20 0.87 -19.08
CA ASP A 79 -8.65 2.01 -19.81
C ASP A 79 -7.37 2.61 -19.20
N GLY A 80 -6.50 1.76 -18.66
CA GLY A 80 -5.22 2.20 -18.08
C GLY A 80 -5.32 2.77 -16.67
N GLN A 81 -6.50 2.72 -16.04
CA GLN A 81 -6.60 2.94 -14.60
C GLN A 81 -6.00 1.78 -13.83
N ASN A 82 -5.46 2.09 -12.65
CA ASN A 82 -4.95 1.13 -11.69
C ASN A 82 -5.34 1.60 -10.27
N LEU A 83 -5.04 0.76 -9.28
CA LEU A 83 -5.37 1.06 -7.89
C LEU A 83 -4.70 2.36 -7.39
N HIS A 84 -3.47 2.66 -7.83
CA HIS A 84 -2.79 3.91 -7.48
C HIS A 84 -3.59 5.12 -7.94
N ASN A 85 -3.94 5.21 -9.23
CA ASN A 85 -4.66 6.34 -9.80
C ASN A 85 -6.05 6.50 -9.16
N PHE A 86 -6.73 5.38 -8.88
CA PHE A 86 -8.02 5.38 -8.18
C PHE A 86 -7.93 6.04 -6.80
N VAL A 87 -6.89 5.71 -6.03
CA VAL A 87 -6.64 6.31 -4.72
C VAL A 87 -6.22 7.77 -4.86
N GLU A 88 -5.31 8.07 -5.80
CA GLU A 88 -4.76 9.42 -6.01
C GLU A 88 -5.86 10.46 -6.26
N ILE A 89 -6.86 10.12 -7.09
CA ILE A 89 -8.00 11.00 -7.38
C ILE A 89 -8.86 11.31 -6.14
N SER A 90 -8.88 10.40 -5.17
CA SER A 90 -9.67 10.54 -3.93
C SER A 90 -8.87 11.16 -2.78
N PHE A 91 -7.55 11.20 -2.89
CA PHE A 91 -6.65 11.65 -1.82
C PHE A 91 -6.52 13.20 -1.78
N PRO A 92 -6.41 13.83 -0.59
CA PRO A 92 -6.70 13.28 0.74
C PRO A 92 -8.18 13.42 1.14
N GLY A 93 -8.96 14.25 0.43
CA GLY A 93 -10.25 14.75 0.93
C GLY A 93 -11.44 13.77 0.84
N ASN A 94 -11.33 12.68 0.07
CA ASN A 94 -12.41 11.71 -0.12
C ASN A 94 -12.02 10.30 0.36
N LEU A 95 -11.04 10.18 1.26
CA LEU A 95 -10.53 8.88 1.72
C LEU A 95 -11.61 7.97 2.30
N MET A 96 -12.58 8.52 3.03
CA MET A 96 -13.68 7.74 3.61
C MET A 96 -14.57 7.04 2.57
N LYS A 97 -14.57 7.50 1.31
CA LYS A 97 -15.31 6.85 0.22
C LYS A 97 -14.60 5.63 -0.36
N ILE A 98 -13.29 5.54 -0.14
CA ILE A 98 -12.44 4.50 -0.71
C ILE A 98 -11.82 3.59 0.34
N LEU A 99 -11.86 3.97 1.62
CA LEU A 99 -11.47 3.14 2.75
C LEU A 99 -12.35 1.89 2.80
N ASP A 100 -11.73 0.74 3.04
CA ASP A 100 -12.46 -0.50 3.25
C ASP A 100 -13.44 -0.32 4.43
N PRO A 101 -14.75 -0.48 4.20
CA PRO A 101 -15.74 -0.39 5.27
C PRO A 101 -15.46 -1.37 6.40
N HIS A 102 -14.81 -2.52 6.13
CA HIS A 102 -14.46 -3.49 7.16
C HIS A 102 -13.37 -3.02 8.12
N LEU A 103 -12.59 -1.99 7.77
CA LEU A 103 -11.60 -1.41 8.69
C LEU A 103 -12.24 -0.50 9.76
N VAL A 104 -13.49 -0.10 9.55
CA VAL A 104 -14.25 0.75 10.46
C VAL A 104 -14.99 -0.11 11.52
N SER A 105 -15.23 0.39 12.72
CA SER A 105 -16.02 -0.32 13.76
C SER A 105 -17.50 -0.25 13.45
N ARG A 106 -18.24 -1.37 13.64
CA ARG A 106 -19.65 -1.59 13.24
C ARG A 106 -20.57 -0.39 13.46
N ASP A 107 -20.39 0.33 14.57
CA ASP A 107 -21.19 1.51 14.92
C ASP A 107 -21.03 2.65 13.90
N ALA A 108 -19.84 2.81 13.34
CA ALA A 108 -19.54 3.77 12.27
C ALA A 108 -19.96 3.27 10.88
N GLN A 109 -20.06 1.96 10.60
CA GLN A 109 -20.69 1.49 9.34
C GLN A 109 -22.18 1.81 9.28
N VAL A 110 -22.90 1.74 10.41
CA VAL A 110 -24.32 2.10 10.48
C VAL A 110 -24.49 3.59 10.15
N ALA A 111 -23.63 4.46 10.68
CA ALA A 111 -23.63 5.88 10.36
C ALA A 111 -23.41 6.17 8.86
N MET A 112 -22.52 5.41 8.19
CA MET A 112 -22.31 5.53 6.73
C MET A 112 -23.57 5.25 5.91
N GLN A 113 -24.47 4.39 6.39
CA GLN A 113 -25.72 4.04 5.68
C GLN A 113 -26.82 5.09 5.89
N ASP A 114 -26.81 5.79 7.02
CA ASP A 114 -27.79 6.84 7.38
C ASP A 114 -27.46 8.22 6.79
N GLY A 115 -26.38 8.35 6.01
CA GLY A 115 -25.98 9.63 5.39
C GLY A 115 -25.36 10.64 6.37
N ASN A 116 -25.25 10.29 7.66
CA ASN A 116 -24.43 11.02 8.61
C ASN A 116 -22.97 10.61 8.38
N GLY A 117 -22.13 11.53 7.91
CA GLY A 117 -20.71 11.26 7.72
C GLY A 117 -20.07 10.68 8.99
N VAL A 118 -19.23 9.65 8.82
CA VAL A 118 -18.42 9.12 9.92
C VAL A 118 -17.40 10.18 10.29
N ASN A 119 -17.57 10.78 11.47
CA ASN A 119 -16.54 11.62 12.05
C ASN A 119 -15.51 10.70 12.72
N LEU A 120 -14.47 10.34 11.95
CA LEU A 120 -13.29 9.73 12.55
C LEU A 120 -12.67 10.70 13.54
N ILE A 121 -11.94 10.15 14.49
CA ILE A 121 -11.13 10.95 15.41
C ILE A 121 -10.00 11.57 14.60
N PRO A 122 -9.71 12.87 14.78
CA PRO A 122 -8.71 13.57 13.95
C PRO A 122 -7.37 12.84 13.85
N THR A 123 -6.88 12.29 14.96
CA THR A 123 -5.62 11.53 14.98
C THR A 123 -5.68 10.25 14.15
N VAL A 124 -6.83 9.56 14.15
CA VAL A 124 -7.03 8.35 13.34
C VAL A 124 -7.13 8.71 11.86
N GLU A 125 -7.85 9.78 11.53
CA GLU A 125 -7.92 10.29 10.16
C GLU A 125 -6.53 10.69 9.65
N GLU A 126 -5.72 11.39 10.46
CA GLU A 126 -4.33 11.72 10.14
C GLU A 126 -3.46 10.47 9.94
N CYS A 127 -3.66 9.42 10.74
CA CYS A 127 -2.97 8.14 10.55
C CYS A 127 -3.35 7.51 9.21
N LEU A 128 -4.63 7.47 8.86
CA LEU A 128 -5.10 6.94 7.57
C LEU A 128 -4.55 7.75 6.40
N VAL A 129 -4.63 9.08 6.45
CA VAL A 129 -4.02 9.97 5.45
C VAL A 129 -2.54 9.66 5.27
N SER A 130 -1.82 9.41 6.37
CA SER A 130 -0.40 9.08 6.33
C SER A 130 -0.14 7.71 5.70
N LEU A 131 -0.95 6.70 6.02
CA LEU A 131 -0.86 5.35 5.42
C LEU A 131 -1.14 5.38 3.91
N PHE A 132 -2.21 6.06 3.48
CA PHE A 132 -2.49 6.25 2.06
C PHE A 132 -1.36 6.99 1.34
N ARG A 133 -0.78 8.03 1.97
CA ARG A 133 0.38 8.74 1.43
C ARG A 133 1.59 7.82 1.25
N ILE A 134 1.89 6.95 2.21
CA ILE A 134 2.97 5.97 2.07
C ILE A 134 2.69 5.05 0.87
N GLY A 135 1.48 4.51 0.76
CA GLY A 135 1.07 3.65 -0.36
C GLY A 135 1.25 4.33 -1.72
N LEU A 136 0.81 5.58 -1.85
CA LEU A 136 0.96 6.39 -3.07
C LEU A 136 2.44 6.66 -3.40
N ILE A 137 3.23 7.16 -2.46
CA ILE A 137 4.65 7.47 -2.72
C ILE A 137 5.42 6.18 -3.08
N CYS A 138 5.15 5.06 -2.42
CA CYS A 138 5.82 3.80 -2.72
C CYS A 138 5.47 3.27 -4.12
N SER A 139 4.26 3.54 -4.62
CA SER A 139 3.76 3.08 -5.92
C SER A 139 3.86 4.12 -7.04
N MET A 140 4.71 5.14 -6.90
CA MET A 140 5.02 6.09 -7.98
C MET A 140 5.58 5.37 -9.22
N GLU A 141 5.24 5.86 -10.41
CA GLU A 141 5.72 5.31 -11.67
C GLU A 141 7.26 5.36 -11.76
N SER A 142 7.86 6.49 -11.39
CA SER A 142 9.32 6.63 -11.38
C SER A 142 9.96 5.94 -10.17
N PRO A 143 10.91 4.99 -10.36
CA PRO A 143 11.60 4.32 -9.26
C PRO A 143 12.29 5.27 -8.28
N LYS A 144 12.77 6.42 -8.77
CA LYS A 144 13.52 7.40 -7.96
C LYS A 144 12.64 8.21 -7.01
N GLU A 145 11.34 8.24 -7.25
CA GLU A 145 10.37 8.96 -6.42
C GLU A 145 9.79 8.05 -5.33
N ARG A 146 10.05 6.75 -5.41
CA ARG A 146 9.57 5.76 -4.45
C ARG A 146 10.32 5.89 -3.13
N MET A 147 9.56 5.91 -2.03
CA MET A 147 10.12 5.87 -0.68
C MET A 147 10.87 4.55 -0.48
N ASN A 148 12.07 4.59 0.10
CA ASN A 148 12.81 3.39 0.44
C ASN A 148 12.27 2.76 1.74
N ILE A 149 12.57 1.48 1.96
CA ILE A 149 12.06 0.73 3.11
C ILE A 149 12.46 1.30 4.48
N ALA A 150 13.62 1.95 4.58
CA ALA A 150 14.08 2.55 5.85
C ALA A 150 13.20 3.75 6.24
N ASP A 151 12.89 4.62 5.26
CA ASP A 151 11.96 5.73 5.46
C ASP A 151 10.54 5.21 5.73
N VAL A 152 10.05 4.23 4.96
CA VAL A 152 8.74 3.60 5.22
C VAL A 152 8.64 3.07 6.65
N THR A 153 9.66 2.34 7.11
CA THR A 153 9.67 1.76 8.47
C THR A 153 9.65 2.86 9.54
N ARG A 154 10.36 3.97 9.31
CA ARG A 154 10.34 5.12 10.22
C ARG A 154 8.94 5.72 10.29
N GLU A 155 8.33 6.03 9.16
CA GLU A 155 7.00 6.65 9.11
C GLU A 155 5.94 5.72 9.72
N LEU A 156 5.96 4.42 9.40
CA LEU A 156 5.05 3.45 9.99
C LEU A 156 5.20 3.34 11.52
N SER A 157 6.43 3.46 12.04
CA SER A 157 6.68 3.48 13.49
C SER A 157 6.06 4.71 14.16
N ILE A 158 6.10 5.86 13.49
CA ILE A 158 5.47 7.11 13.97
C ILE A 158 3.94 6.96 13.96
N ILE A 159 3.38 6.50 12.84
CA ILE A 159 1.93 6.27 12.69
C ILE A 159 1.43 5.29 13.75
N LYS A 160 2.13 4.16 13.95
CA LYS A 160 1.77 3.17 14.97
C LYS A 160 1.70 3.77 16.38
N LYS A 161 2.67 4.62 16.75
CA LYS A 161 2.68 5.27 18.07
C LYS A 161 1.51 6.26 18.21
N ALA A 162 1.24 7.05 17.18
CA ALA A 162 0.11 7.98 17.18
C ALA A 162 -1.23 7.24 17.31
N PHE A 163 -1.38 6.14 16.55
CA PHE A 163 -2.56 5.30 16.58
C PHE A 163 -2.81 4.68 17.96
N LEU A 164 -1.81 4.00 18.54
CA LEU A 164 -1.92 3.39 19.87
C LEU A 164 -2.19 4.42 20.97
N SER A 165 -1.69 5.66 20.81
CA SER A 165 -1.98 6.74 21.75
C SER A 165 -3.44 7.22 21.68
N ALA A 166 -4.08 7.08 20.51
CA ALA A 166 -5.51 7.36 20.36
C ALA A 166 -6.36 6.27 21.03
N GLU A 167 -5.96 4.99 20.91
CA GLU A 167 -6.64 3.86 21.56
C GLU A 167 -6.63 3.96 23.08
N TYR A 168 -5.48 4.27 23.68
CA TYR A 168 -5.35 4.35 25.15
C TYR A 168 -6.22 5.45 25.76
N ASN A 169 -6.57 6.48 24.99
CA ASN A 169 -7.48 7.54 25.40
C ASN A 169 -8.97 7.16 25.31
N GLY A 170 -9.29 5.87 25.10
CA GLY A 170 -10.63 5.30 25.21
C GLY A 170 -11.56 5.57 24.02
N ASN A 171 -11.01 6.05 22.91
CA ASN A 171 -11.80 6.47 21.76
C ASN A 171 -11.19 5.89 20.47
N VAL A 172 -11.41 4.63 20.13
CA VAL A 172 -11.11 4.16 18.76
C VAL A 172 -12.27 3.33 18.24
N PHE A 173 -12.72 3.71 17.04
CA PHE A 173 -13.78 3.05 16.26
C PHE A 173 -13.18 2.28 15.08
N LEU A 174 -11.99 1.70 15.22
CA LEU A 174 -11.38 0.83 14.22
C LEU A 174 -11.13 -0.52 14.89
N LEU A 175 -11.80 -1.54 14.35
CA LEU A 175 -11.86 -2.97 14.73
C LEU A 175 -11.39 -3.39 16.14
N ASP A 176 -12.36 -3.86 16.95
CA ASP A 176 -12.16 -4.87 18.01
C ASP A 176 -11.92 -6.27 17.42
#